data_AF-A0A7C7N0R3-F1
#
_entry.id   AF-A0A7C7N0R3-F1
#
_cell.length_a   1.000
_cell.length_b   1.000
_cell.length_c   1.000
_cell.angle_alpha   90.00
_cell.angle_beta   90.00
_cell.angle_gamma   90.00
#
_symmetry.space_group_name_H-M   'P 1'
#
loop_
_entity.id
_entity.type
_entity.pdbx_description
1 polymer ?
#
loop_
_entity_poly.entity_id
_entity_poly.type
_entity_poly.pdbx_seq_one_letter_code
_entity_poly.pdbx_strand_id
1 'polypeptide(L)' 'MLDHPFNSVSWLANNLGRRRHNLHKGAIVLTGCVTETIWLNEGEQMVVEAENLGRISVALRA' A
#
# COMPACT_ATOMS: atom_id res chain seq x y z
N MET A 1 -3.63 9.88 3.27
CA MET A 1 -4.40 9.18 2.21
C MET A 1 -5.61 10.02 1.79
N LEU A 2 -6.19 9.85 0.59
CA LEU A 2 -7.35 10.60 0.03
C LEU A 2 -8.63 10.50 0.90
N ASP A 3 -8.58 10.96 2.13
CA ASP A 3 -9.57 10.84 3.21
C ASP A 3 -9.88 9.38 3.64
N HIS A 4 -10.09 8.46 2.69
CA HIS A 4 -10.41 7.05 2.96
C HIS A 4 -9.68 6.06 2.01
N PRO A 5 -9.26 4.86 2.47
CA PRO A 5 -8.65 3.81 1.66
C PRO A 5 -9.27 3.53 0.29
N PHE A 6 -10.58 3.36 0.27
CA PHE A 6 -11.33 3.06 -0.96
C PHE A 6 -11.34 4.20 -1.99
N ASN A 7 -11.08 5.46 -1.60
CA ASN A 7 -11.03 6.56 -2.55
C ASN A 7 -9.85 6.42 -3.53
N SER A 8 -8.73 5.86 -3.06
CA SER A 8 -7.57 5.56 -3.93
C SER A 8 -7.87 4.45 -4.94
N VAL A 9 -8.64 3.43 -4.53
CA VAL A 9 -9.07 2.35 -5.43
C VAL A 9 -9.99 2.89 -6.53
N SER A 10 -10.99 3.70 -6.14
CA SER A 10 -11.92 4.34 -7.09
C SER A 10 -11.18 5.26 -8.06
N TRP A 11 -10.24 6.07 -7.55
CA TRP A 11 -9.40 6.92 -8.39
C TRP A 11 -8.56 6.09 -9.38
N LEU A 12 -7.90 5.03 -8.91
CA LEU A 12 -7.06 4.16 -9.73
C LEU A 12 -7.88 3.49 -10.85
N ALA A 13 -9.04 2.93 -10.52
CA ALA A 13 -9.92 2.26 -11.48
C ALA A 13 -10.37 3.21 -12.60
N ASN A 14 -10.84 4.40 -12.23
CA ASN A 14 -11.27 5.42 -13.19
C ASN A 14 -10.10 5.90 -14.08
N ASN A 15 -8.94 6.10 -13.47
CA ASN A 15 -7.74 6.55 -14.16
C ASN A 15 -7.21 5.48 -15.15
N LEU A 16 -7.26 4.20 -14.79
CA LEU A 16 -6.94 3.09 -15.71
C LEU A 16 -7.95 3.00 -16.86
N GLY A 17 -9.25 3.09 -16.57
CA GLY A 17 -10.31 3.02 -17.58
C GLY A 17 -10.16 4.10 -18.66
N ARG A 18 -9.76 5.32 -18.28
CA ARG A 18 -9.43 6.41 -19.22
C ARG A 18 -8.30 6.06 -20.20
N ARG A 19 -7.37 5.18 -19.82
CA ARG A 19 -6.26 4.68 -20.65
C ARG A 19 -6.56 3.33 -21.31
N ARG A 20 -7.83 2.88 -21.27
CA ARG A 20 -8.27 1.57 -21.78
C ARG A 20 -7.58 0.38 -21.10
N HIS A 21 -7.18 0.56 -19.85
CA HIS A 21 -6.74 -0.51 -18.95
C HIS A 21 -7.79 -0.75 -17.87
N ASN A 22 -7.78 -1.92 -17.24
CA ASN A 22 -8.72 -2.28 -16.18
C ASN A 22 -8.00 -2.95 -15.01
N LEU A 23 -8.59 -2.86 -13.82
CA LEU A 23 -8.23 -3.76 -12.72
C LEU A 23 -8.84 -5.13 -13.01
N HIS A 24 -8.06 -6.18 -12.82
CA HIS A 24 -8.49 -7.55 -13.02
C HIS A 24 -8.92 -8.18 -11.69
N LYS A 25 -9.83 -9.15 -11.75
CA LYS A 25 -10.20 -9.95 -10.59
C LYS A 25 -8.94 -10.60 -10.00
N GLY A 26 -8.78 -10.47 -8.68
CA GLY A 26 -7.61 -10.99 -7.96
C GLY A 26 -6.42 -10.01 -7.90
N ALA A 27 -6.53 -8.81 -8.47
CA ALA A 27 -5.51 -7.79 -8.30
C ALA A 27 -5.38 -7.35 -6.83
N ILE A 28 -4.14 -7.13 -6.39
CA ILE A 28 -3.81 -6.51 -5.10
C ILE A 28 -3.57 -5.02 -5.35
N VAL A 29 -4.25 -4.16 -4.59
CA VAL A 29 -4.10 -2.70 -4.69
C VAL A 29 -3.46 -2.18 -3.41
N LEU A 30 -2.27 -1.60 -3.52
CA LEU A 30 -1.65 -0.85 -2.43
C LEU A 30 -2.20 0.57 -2.45
N THR A 31 -3.04 0.89 -1.47
CA THR A 31 -3.88 2.08 -1.54
C THR A 31 -3.13 3.39 -1.23
N GLY A 32 -1.92 3.30 -0.68
CA GLY A 32 -1.01 4.40 -0.40
C GLY A 32 -0.37 4.29 0.98
N CYS A 33 0.53 5.22 1.31
CA CYS A 33 1.14 5.30 2.64
C CYS A 33 0.23 6.02 3.63
N VAL A 34 0.18 5.51 4.86
CA VAL A 34 -0.54 6.13 5.99
C VAL A 34 0.38 7.09 6.76
N THR A 35 1.69 6.83 6.73
CA THR A 35 2.75 7.61 7.38
C THR A 35 3.78 8.10 6.36
N GLU A 36 4.76 8.86 6.82
CA GLU A 36 5.98 9.11 6.05
C GLU A 36 6.78 7.82 5.81
N THR A 37 7.65 7.86 4.80
CA THR A 37 8.54 6.74 4.48
C THR A 37 9.70 6.70 5.46
N ILE A 38 9.94 5.53 6.05
CA ILE A 38 11.06 5.27 6.94
C ILE A 38 12.08 4.41 6.19
N TRP A 39 13.31 4.89 6.12
CA TRP A 39 14.42 4.17 5.50
C TRP A 39 15.06 3.23 6.53
N LEU A 40 15.27 1.97 6.13
CA LEU A 40 15.98 0.98 6.94
C LEU A 40 17.47 0.97 6.58
N ASN A 41 18.31 0.88 7.60
CA ASN A 41 19.72 0.55 7.47
C ASN A 41 19.93 -0.97 7.49
N GLU A 42 21.10 -1.39 7.03
CA GLU A 42 21.51 -2.80 7.06
C GLU A 42 21.47 -3.35 8.50
N GLY A 43 20.87 -4.54 8.66
CA GLY A 43 20.67 -5.17 9.96
C GLY A 43 19.41 -4.73 10.70
N GLU A 44 18.68 -3.72 10.23
CA GLU A 44 17.47 -3.23 10.88
C GLU A 44 16.21 -4.02 10.49
N GLN A 45 15.22 -3.99 11.37
CA GLN A 45 13.88 -4.55 11.16
C GLN A 45 12.82 -3.48 11.37
N MET A 46 11.87 -3.40 10.43
CA MET A 46 10.64 -2.63 10.59
C MET A 46 9.46 -3.56 10.89
N VAL A 47 8.59 -3.09 11.78
CA VAL A 47 7.31 -3.71 12.09
C VAL A 47 6.23 -2.65 11.92
N VAL A 48 5.15 -3.02 11.23
CA VAL A 48 3.95 -2.19 11.13
C VAL A 48 2.76 -3.02 11.61
N GLU A 49 1.98 -2.45 12.53
CA GLU A 49 0.76 -3.05 13.05
C GLU A 49 -0.41 -2.12 12.77
N ALA A 50 -1.48 -2.70 12.23
CA ALA A 50 -2.72 -2.00 11.97
C ALA A 50 -3.83 -2.63 12.80
N GLU A 51 -4.53 -1.80 13.57
CA GLU A 51 -5.61 -2.23 14.43
C GLU A 51 -6.66 -3.03 13.62
N ASN A 52 -7.00 -4.22 14.10
CA ASN A 52 -7.94 -5.15 13.45
C ASN A 52 -7.54 -5.68 12.06
N LEU A 53 -6.34 -5.37 11.56
CA LEU A 53 -5.82 -5.86 10.27
C LEU A 53 -4.55 -6.71 10.42
N GLY A 54 -3.91 -6.66 11.59
CA GLY A 54 -2.77 -7.50 11.95
C GLY A 54 -1.43 -6.78 11.82
N ARG A 55 -0.36 -7.58 11.77
CA ARG A 55 1.03 -7.12 11.87
C ARG A 55 1.86 -7.66 10.72
N ILE A 56 2.66 -6.79 10.12
CA ILE A 56 3.66 -7.13 9.11
C ILE A 56 5.05 -6.75 9.63
N SER A 57 6.08 -7.44 9.15
CA SER A 57 7.47 -7.09 9.45
C SER A 57 8.38 -7.38 8.27
N VAL A 58 9.41 -6.56 8.12
CA VAL A 58 10.49 -6.74 7.13
C VAL A 58 11.82 -6.46 7.80
N ALA A 59 12.85 -7.22 7.44
CA ALA A 59 14.22 -7.02 7.94
C ALA A 59 15.17 -6.84 6.75
N LEU A 60 16.04 -5.83 6.82
CA LEU A 60 17.10 -5.64 5.85
C LEU A 60 18.33 -6.40 6.31
N ARG A 61 18.73 -7.41 5.54
CA ARG A 61 19.90 -8.25 5.83
C ARG A 61 21.12 -7.72 5.10
N ALA A 62 22.28 -7.94 5.73
CA ALA A 62 23.60 -7.83 5.12
C ALA A 62 23.77 -8.80 3.95
#